data_AF-A0A931HXS0-F1
#
_entry.id   AF-A0A931HXS0-F1
#
_cell.length_a   1.000
_cell.length_b   1.000
_cell.length_c   1.000
_cell.angle_alpha   90.00
_cell.angle_beta   90.00
_cell.angle_gamma   90.00
#
_symmetry.space_group_name_H-M   'P 1'
#
loop_
_entity.id
_entity.type
_entity.pdbx_description
1 polymer ?
#
loop_
_entity_poly.entity_id
_entity_poly.type
_entity_poly.pdbx_seq_one_letter_code
_entity_poly.pdbx_strand_id
1 'polypeptide(L)'
;MIDNKKTQLEKLLKNNKVKLAKRQLIRDLIKYHDIDVSGKEFVDYQTSEEVRKRVYNRIRRDQIKAIQSPYDVKTLISNIEFIFDMYKHNEDKVVWFYPSTYGFRIRSSDQLYLEYPLAISLQLSESKDLIIKLMLEMQDDLVVVSEELNFGFVLSVDEYSYVTIEYWGI
;
A
#
# COMPACT_ATOMS: atom_id res chain seq x y z
N MET A 1 33.39 -22.91 -5.07
CA MET A 1 32.95 -23.01 -3.65
C MET A 1 32.75 -21.64 -2.95
N ILE A 2 33.36 -20.55 -3.46
CA ILE A 2 33.22 -19.19 -2.91
C ILE A 2 31.87 -18.54 -3.27
N ASP A 3 31.34 -18.80 -4.47
CA ASP A 3 30.09 -18.19 -4.93
C ASP A 3 28.87 -18.57 -4.07
N ASN A 4 28.79 -19.82 -3.62
CA ASN A 4 27.66 -20.28 -2.79
C ASN A 4 27.60 -19.56 -1.43
N LYS A 5 28.76 -19.28 -0.82
CA LYS A 5 28.83 -18.51 0.44
C LYS A 5 28.40 -17.06 0.24
N LYS A 6 28.83 -16.42 -0.86
CA LYS A 6 28.44 -15.05 -1.21
C LYS A 6 26.94 -14.94 -1.45
N THR A 7 26.36 -15.83 -2.24
CA THR A 7 24.92 -15.87 -2.50
C THR A 7 24.10 -16.12 -1.24
N GLN A 8 24.58 -16.99 -0.33
CA GLN A 8 23.92 -17.21 0.96
C GLN A 8 23.95 -15.95 1.84
N LEU A 9 25.10 -15.24 1.88
CA LEU A 9 25.24 -14.00 2.64
C LEU A 9 24.31 -12.91 2.10
N GLU A 10 24.22 -12.74 0.78
CA GLU A 10 23.32 -11.78 0.13
C GLU A 10 21.85 -12.06 0.46
N LYS A 11 21.43 -13.34 0.43
CA LYS A 11 20.08 -13.74 0.83
C LYS A 11 19.80 -13.41 2.30
N LEU A 12 20.74 -13.68 3.20
CA LEU A 12 20.59 -13.37 4.63
C LEU A 12 20.51 -11.86 4.88
N LEU A 13 21.33 -11.07 4.18
CA LEU A 13 21.30 -9.61 4.26
C LEU A 13 19.95 -9.06 3.77
N LYS A 14 19.45 -9.55 2.63
CA LYS A 14 18.12 -9.18 2.10
C LYS A 14 17.02 -9.51 3.11
N ASN A 15 17.00 -10.72 3.66
CA ASN A 15 16.01 -11.13 4.64
C ASN A 15 16.06 -10.29 5.92
N ASN A 16 17.25 -9.86 6.36
CA ASN A 16 17.39 -8.97 7.50
C ASN A 16 16.82 -7.58 7.18
N LYS A 17 17.15 -7.01 6.01
CA LYS A 17 16.61 -5.72 5.55
C LYS A 17 15.08 -5.74 5.47
N VAL A 18 14.48 -6.80 4.95
CA VAL A 18 13.01 -6.99 4.91
C VAL A 18 12.41 -6.97 6.33
N LYS A 19 13.03 -7.67 7.29
CA LYS A 19 12.59 -7.66 8.70
C LYS A 19 12.69 -6.27 9.32
N LEU A 20 13.76 -5.53 9.02
CA LEU A 20 13.95 -4.16 9.49
C LEU A 20 12.92 -3.21 8.88
N ALA A 21 12.66 -3.32 7.57
CA ALA A 21 11.63 -2.56 6.85
C ALA A 21 10.24 -2.77 7.49
N LYS A 22 9.86 -4.02 7.78
CA LYS A 22 8.61 -4.33 8.49
C LYS A 22 8.53 -3.63 9.85
N ARG A 23 9.56 -3.77 10.69
CA ARG A 23 9.58 -3.16 12.03
C ARG A 23 9.50 -1.64 11.95
N GLN A 24 10.20 -1.06 10.98
CA GLN A 24 10.18 0.36 10.74
C GLN A 24 8.80 0.84 10.32
N LEU A 25 8.16 0.16 9.37
CA LEU A 25 6.81 0.51 8.91
C LEU A 25 5.81 0.51 10.07
N ILE A 26 5.81 -0.54 10.89
CA ILE A 26 4.96 -0.62 12.10
C ILE A 26 5.21 0.56 13.02
N ARG A 27 6.48 0.83 13.35
CA ARG A 27 6.86 1.93 14.26
C ARG A 27 6.43 3.29 13.71
N ASP A 28 6.62 3.53 12.42
CA ASP A 28 6.34 4.83 11.81
C ASP A 28 4.82 5.04 11.65
N LEU A 29 4.05 3.99 11.32
CA LEU A 29 2.58 4.01 11.33
C LEU A 29 2.01 4.33 12.72
N ILE A 30 2.53 3.69 13.77
CA ILE A 30 2.13 3.98 15.16
C ILE A 30 2.49 5.42 15.52
N LYS A 31 3.74 5.81 15.30
CA LYS A 31 4.28 7.10 15.76
C LYS A 31 3.60 8.31 15.10
N TYR A 32 3.30 8.22 13.80
CA TYR A 32 2.86 9.38 13.03
C TYR A 32 1.36 9.39 12.72
N HIS A 33 0.68 8.24 12.74
CA HIS A 33 -0.74 8.15 12.41
C HIS A 33 -1.59 7.39 13.43
N ASP A 34 -1.01 6.95 14.56
CA ASP A 34 -1.72 6.15 15.56
C ASP A 34 -2.41 4.93 14.91
N ILE A 35 -1.66 4.25 14.03
CA ILE A 35 -2.05 3.03 13.33
C ILE A 35 -1.19 1.88 13.86
N ASP A 36 -1.78 1.03 14.69
CA ASP A 36 -1.12 -0.19 15.17
C ASP A 36 -1.46 -1.39 14.28
N VAL A 37 -0.47 -1.81 13.49
CA VAL A 37 -0.54 -3.03 12.65
C VAL A 37 0.42 -4.12 13.13
N SER A 38 0.90 -4.03 14.38
CA SER A 38 1.86 -5.00 14.95
C SER A 38 1.31 -6.42 15.02
N GLY A 39 0.01 -6.56 15.25
CA GLY A 39 -0.71 -7.84 15.26
C GLY A 39 -1.16 -8.34 13.89
N LYS A 40 -0.91 -7.60 12.81
CA LYS A 40 -1.35 -7.96 11.46
C LYS A 40 -0.34 -8.87 10.74
N GLU A 41 -0.87 -9.68 9.84
CA GLU A 41 -0.06 -10.47 8.93
C GLU A 41 0.49 -9.60 7.80
N PHE A 42 1.71 -9.91 7.38
CA PHE A 42 2.37 -9.22 6.27
C PHE A 42 2.62 -10.25 5.18
N VAL A 43 2.37 -9.85 3.94
CA VAL A 43 2.65 -10.67 2.77
C VAL A 43 4.17 -10.86 2.65
N ASP A 44 4.60 -12.06 2.20
CA ASP A 44 6.00 -12.29 1.89
C ASP A 44 6.52 -11.22 0.90
N TYR A 45 7.75 -10.77 1.11
CA TYR A 45 8.31 -9.66 0.36
C TYR A 45 8.32 -9.92 -1.16
N GLN A 46 8.70 -11.13 -1.59
CA GLN A 46 8.78 -11.40 -3.02
C GLN A 46 7.39 -11.34 -3.66
N THR A 47 6.40 -11.97 -3.02
CA THR A 47 5.01 -11.93 -3.46
C THR A 47 4.46 -10.49 -3.45
N SER A 48 4.75 -9.73 -2.40
CA SER A 48 4.36 -8.32 -2.24
C SER A 48 4.94 -7.45 -3.36
N GLU A 49 6.22 -7.63 -3.69
CA GLU A 49 6.91 -6.90 -4.76
C GLU A 49 6.33 -7.26 -6.14
N GLU A 50 6.08 -8.53 -6.40
CA GLU A 50 5.52 -9.01 -7.67
C GLU A 50 4.09 -8.51 -7.90
N VAL A 51 3.23 -8.52 -6.88
CA VAL A 51 1.87 -7.97 -6.98
C VAL A 51 1.90 -6.47 -7.19
N ARG A 52 2.71 -5.73 -6.43
CA ARG A 52 2.84 -4.28 -6.61
C ARG A 52 3.24 -3.93 -8.05
N LYS A 53 4.18 -4.68 -8.64
CA LYS A 53 4.56 -4.52 -10.06
C LYS A 53 3.39 -4.81 -11.00
N ARG A 54 2.58 -5.85 -10.74
CA ARG A 54 1.40 -6.16 -11.55
C ARG A 54 0.35 -5.05 -11.49
N VAL A 55 0.09 -4.49 -10.32
CA VAL A 55 -0.83 -3.35 -10.14
C VAL A 55 -0.41 -2.17 -11.03
N TYR A 56 0.85 -1.73 -10.95
CA TYR A 56 1.32 -0.62 -11.78
C TYR A 56 1.39 -0.95 -13.27
N ASN A 57 1.70 -2.20 -13.62
CA ASN A 57 1.64 -2.62 -15.02
C ASN A 57 0.21 -2.58 -15.56
N ARG A 58 -0.79 -2.89 -14.71
CA ARG A 58 -2.22 -2.80 -15.06
C ARG A 58 -2.61 -1.36 -15.33
N ILE A 59 -2.31 -0.46 -14.38
CA ILE A 59 -2.56 0.99 -14.49
C ILE A 59 -1.95 1.58 -15.78
N ARG A 60 -0.73 1.17 -16.13
CA ARG A 60 -0.05 1.66 -17.34
C ARG A 60 -0.63 1.13 -18.66
N ARG A 61 -1.27 -0.03 -18.66
CA ARG A 61 -1.67 -0.75 -19.89
C ARG A 61 -3.15 -0.63 -20.23
N ASP A 62 -4.00 -0.42 -19.22
CA ASP A 62 -5.45 -0.58 -19.38
C ASP A 62 -6.19 0.77 -19.48
N GLN A 63 -7.38 0.73 -20.09
CA GLN A 63 -8.45 1.70 -19.84
C GLN A 63 -9.03 1.44 -18.44
N ILE A 64 -8.23 1.65 -17.40
CA ILE A 64 -8.72 1.56 -16.02
C ILE A 64 -9.68 2.72 -15.76
N LYS A 65 -10.77 2.43 -15.04
CA LYS A 65 -11.68 3.46 -14.58
C LYS A 65 -10.94 4.32 -13.57
N ALA A 66 -11.04 5.64 -13.72
CA ALA A 66 -10.42 6.59 -12.83
C ALA A 66 -11.42 7.64 -12.36
N ILE A 67 -11.34 8.01 -11.09
CA ILE A 67 -11.97 9.22 -10.55
C ILE A 67 -10.84 10.20 -10.27
N GLN A 68 -10.90 11.38 -10.88
CA GLN A 68 -9.97 12.46 -10.60
C GLN A 68 -10.72 13.60 -9.91
N SER A 69 -10.17 14.09 -8.82
CA SER A 69 -10.75 15.20 -8.06
C SER A 69 -9.66 16.07 -7.45
N PRO A 70 -9.94 17.35 -7.14
CA PRO A 70 -9.05 18.14 -6.30
C PRO A 70 -8.79 17.44 -4.96
N TYR A 71 -7.61 17.67 -4.38
CA TYR A 71 -7.25 17.24 -3.03
C TYR A 71 -8.01 18.09 -1.99
N ASP A 72 -9.31 17.83 -1.89
CA ASP A 72 -10.22 18.37 -0.89
C ASP A 72 -10.69 17.22 0.00
N VAL A 73 -10.60 17.40 1.32
CA VAL A 73 -10.87 16.33 2.30
C VAL A 73 -12.29 15.78 2.14
N LYS A 74 -13.28 16.64 1.92
CA LYS A 74 -14.69 16.20 1.80
C LYS A 74 -14.90 15.39 0.53
N THR A 75 -14.37 15.87 -0.59
CA THR A 75 -14.45 15.19 -1.88
C THR A 75 -13.71 13.85 -1.85
N LEU A 76 -12.55 13.82 -1.19
CA LEU A 76 -11.73 12.63 -1.05
C LEU A 76 -12.44 11.55 -0.21
N ILE A 77 -13.02 11.93 0.93
CA ILE A 77 -13.85 11.01 1.75
C ILE A 77 -14.99 10.46 0.90
N SER A 78 -15.73 11.32 0.19
CA SER A 78 -16.85 10.89 -0.66
C SER A 78 -16.42 9.92 -1.76
N ASN A 79 -15.26 10.14 -2.37
CA ASN A 79 -14.74 9.28 -3.42
C ASN A 79 -14.26 7.93 -2.86
N ILE A 80 -13.65 7.91 -1.68
CA ILE A 80 -13.30 6.67 -0.97
C ILE A 80 -14.58 5.91 -0.61
N GLU A 81 -15.58 6.57 -0.03
CA GLU A 81 -16.87 5.95 0.28
C GLU A 81 -17.51 5.33 -0.95
N PHE A 82 -17.53 6.06 -2.07
CA PHE A 82 -18.02 5.54 -3.36
C PHE A 82 -17.30 4.25 -3.76
N ILE A 83 -15.96 4.21 -3.68
CA ILE A 83 -15.18 3.01 -4.03
C ILE A 83 -15.50 1.83 -3.11
N PHE A 84 -15.64 2.09 -1.81
CA PHE A 84 -16.01 1.04 -0.85
C PHE A 84 -17.44 0.54 -1.05
N ASP A 85 -18.38 1.41 -1.43
CA ASP A 85 -19.74 1.01 -1.77
C ASP A 85 -19.78 0.10 -3.01
N MET A 86 -18.90 0.33 -4.00
CA MET A 86 -18.76 -0.55 -5.17
C MET A 86 -18.29 -1.96 -4.79
N TYR A 87 -17.47 -2.09 -3.74
CA TYR A 87 -16.95 -3.36 -3.24
C TYR A 87 -17.65 -3.87 -1.98
N LYS A 88 -18.83 -3.35 -1.65
CA LYS A 88 -19.52 -3.62 -0.38
C LYS A 88 -19.75 -5.10 -0.09
N HIS A 89 -19.98 -5.91 -1.12
CA HIS A 89 -20.15 -7.37 -0.99
C HIS A 89 -18.86 -8.11 -0.60
N ASN A 90 -17.72 -7.42 -0.60
CA ASN A 90 -16.40 -7.95 -0.26
C ASN A 90 -15.82 -7.36 1.03
N GLU A 91 -16.61 -6.66 1.85
CA GLU A 91 -16.14 -5.99 3.08
C GLU A 91 -15.42 -6.90 4.08
N ASP A 92 -15.82 -8.18 4.13
CA ASP A 92 -15.24 -9.22 5.00
C ASP A 92 -14.00 -9.90 4.40
N LYS A 93 -13.72 -9.65 3.12
CA LYS A 93 -12.64 -10.32 2.38
C LYS A 93 -11.29 -9.73 2.72
N VAL A 94 -10.30 -10.60 2.76
CA VAL A 94 -8.90 -10.19 2.98
C VAL A 94 -8.37 -9.55 1.71
N VAL A 95 -7.75 -8.40 1.87
CA VAL A 95 -7.05 -7.65 0.82
C VAL A 95 -5.61 -7.40 1.24
N TRP A 96 -4.78 -7.09 0.26
CA TRP A 96 -3.41 -6.67 0.46
C TRP A 96 -3.34 -5.15 0.39
N PHE A 97 -3.02 -4.57 1.53
CA PHE A 97 -2.97 -3.14 1.74
C PHE A 97 -1.52 -2.66 1.74
N TYR A 98 -1.17 -1.80 0.78
CA TYR A 98 0.11 -1.10 0.76
C TYR A 98 -0.13 0.33 1.24
N PRO A 99 0.30 0.69 2.47
CA PRO A 99 0.13 2.04 2.98
C PRO A 99 0.93 3.05 2.13
N SER A 100 0.44 4.27 2.04
CA SER A 100 1.25 5.43 1.66
C SER A 100 2.31 5.64 2.75
N THR A 101 3.58 5.62 2.38
CA THR A 101 4.70 5.64 3.33
C THR A 101 5.67 6.79 3.11
N TYR A 102 5.51 7.56 2.03
CA TYR A 102 6.44 8.63 1.70
C TYR A 102 6.31 9.84 2.62
N GLY A 103 5.16 10.05 3.27
CA GLY A 103 5.02 11.04 4.35
C GLY A 103 6.02 10.83 5.51
N PHE A 104 6.49 9.60 5.71
CA PHE A 104 7.54 9.27 6.67
C PHE A 104 8.94 9.66 6.18
N ARG A 105 9.15 9.85 4.88
CA ARG A 105 10.46 10.16 4.28
C ARG A 105 11.11 11.41 4.88
N ILE A 106 10.28 12.41 5.19
CA ILE A 106 10.73 13.67 5.78
C ILE A 106 10.99 13.53 7.29
N ARG A 107 10.36 12.54 7.94
CA ARG A 107 10.31 12.38 9.41
C ARG A 107 11.15 11.20 9.94
N SER A 108 11.66 10.33 9.08
CA SER A 108 12.39 9.09 9.44
C SER A 108 13.78 9.09 8.80
N SER A 109 14.82 8.78 9.57
CA SER A 109 16.23 8.80 9.13
C SER A 109 16.62 7.60 8.27
N ASP A 110 15.78 6.57 8.23
CA ASP A 110 15.98 5.33 7.49
C ASP A 110 14.73 5.10 6.62
N GLN A 111 14.84 4.46 5.45
CA GLN A 111 13.74 4.39 4.46
C GLN A 111 13.58 3.00 3.88
N LEU A 112 13.90 1.97 4.68
CA LEU A 112 13.98 0.60 4.19
C LEU A 112 12.63 0.11 3.63
N TYR A 113 11.48 0.54 4.14
CA TYR A 113 10.18 0.16 3.56
C TYR A 113 9.92 0.70 2.14
N LEU A 114 10.61 1.76 1.69
CA LEU A 114 10.52 2.24 0.31
C LEU A 114 11.25 1.30 -0.66
N GLU A 115 12.39 0.76 -0.23
CA GLU A 115 13.15 -0.24 -0.99
C GLU A 115 12.51 -1.64 -0.90
N TYR A 116 11.83 -1.91 0.22
CA TYR A 116 11.20 -3.19 0.51
C TYR A 116 9.70 -3.00 0.79
N PRO A 117 8.86 -2.74 -0.24
CA PRO A 117 7.44 -2.53 -0.04
C PRO A 117 6.74 -3.80 0.46
N LEU A 118 6.01 -3.67 1.55
CA LEU A 118 5.34 -4.76 2.23
C LEU A 118 3.84 -4.49 2.33
N ALA A 119 3.05 -5.38 1.74
CA ALA A 119 1.62 -5.41 1.96
C ALA A 119 1.26 -5.96 3.35
N ILE A 120 0.22 -5.38 3.92
CA ILE A 120 -0.45 -5.84 5.14
C ILE A 120 -1.70 -6.60 4.72
N SER A 121 -1.89 -7.82 5.22
CA SER A 121 -3.11 -8.59 5.02
C SER A 121 -4.14 -8.17 6.06
N LEU A 122 -5.27 -7.63 5.60
CA LEU A 122 -6.35 -7.15 6.45
C LEU A 122 -7.69 -7.18 5.72
N GLN A 123 -8.80 -7.04 6.45
CA GLN A 123 -10.13 -7.02 5.85
C GLN A 123 -10.32 -5.75 5.02
N LEU A 124 -11.06 -5.83 3.92
CA LEU A 124 -11.35 -4.67 3.09
C LEU A 124 -11.95 -3.54 3.93
N SER A 125 -12.97 -3.83 4.75
CA SER A 125 -13.58 -2.83 5.65
C SER A 125 -12.56 -2.11 6.54
N GLU A 126 -11.61 -2.84 7.13
CA GLU A 126 -10.54 -2.26 7.95
C GLU A 126 -9.61 -1.35 7.15
N SER A 127 -9.35 -1.67 5.86
CA SER A 127 -8.51 -0.83 5.01
C SER A 127 -9.09 0.59 4.84
N LYS A 128 -10.43 0.73 4.87
CA LYS A 128 -11.11 2.03 4.73
C LYS A 128 -10.66 3.02 5.81
N ASP A 129 -10.65 2.59 7.06
CA ASP A 129 -10.27 3.43 8.20
C ASP A 129 -8.80 3.84 8.13
N LEU A 130 -7.93 2.92 7.69
CA LEU A 130 -6.51 3.20 7.48
C LEU A 130 -6.29 4.21 6.35
N ILE A 131 -7.03 4.08 5.24
CA ILE A 131 -6.97 5.03 4.12
C ILE A 131 -7.37 6.42 4.60
N ILE A 132 -8.50 6.55 5.32
CA ILE A 132 -8.98 7.86 5.79
C ILE A 132 -7.94 8.56 6.68
N LYS A 133 -7.20 7.80 7.51
CA LYS A 133 -6.11 8.35 8.32
C LYS A 133 -4.89 8.76 7.48
N LEU A 134 -4.50 7.95 6.51
CA LEU A 134 -3.27 8.16 5.72
C LEU A 134 -3.44 9.18 4.60
N MET A 135 -4.64 9.29 4.03
CA MET A 135 -4.92 10.11 2.85
C MET A 135 -4.72 11.62 3.09
N LEU A 136 -4.60 12.08 4.34
CA LEU A 136 -4.45 13.50 4.66
C LEU A 136 -3.01 13.99 4.48
N GLU A 137 -2.03 13.11 4.64
CA GLU A 137 -0.59 13.42 4.51
C GLU A 137 0.06 12.63 3.36
N MET A 138 -0.76 12.20 2.39
CA MET A 138 -0.32 11.32 1.32
C MET A 138 0.66 12.03 0.37
N GLN A 139 1.80 11.40 0.12
CA GLN A 139 2.85 11.90 -0.79
C GLN A 139 3.34 10.83 -1.76
N ASP A 140 2.80 9.62 -1.67
CA ASP A 140 2.98 8.49 -2.56
C ASP A 140 1.67 7.72 -2.67
N ASP A 141 1.65 6.68 -3.50
CA ASP A 141 0.44 5.92 -3.73
C ASP A 141 0.08 5.02 -2.55
N LEU A 142 -1.21 4.90 -2.30
CA LEU A 142 -1.79 3.84 -1.48
C LEU A 142 -2.44 2.81 -2.40
N VAL A 143 -2.24 1.52 -2.11
CA VAL A 143 -2.77 0.43 -2.94
C VAL A 143 -3.61 -0.54 -2.11
N VAL A 144 -4.78 -0.92 -2.62
CA VAL A 144 -5.58 -2.03 -2.11
C VAL A 144 -5.85 -3.00 -3.23
N VAL A 145 -5.55 -4.28 -3.03
CA VAL A 145 -5.76 -5.30 -4.06
C VAL A 145 -6.18 -6.63 -3.46
N SER A 146 -7.10 -7.32 -4.13
CA SER A 146 -7.36 -8.74 -3.95
C SER A 146 -7.02 -9.47 -5.24
N GLU A 147 -5.93 -10.24 -5.23
CA GLU A 147 -5.54 -11.06 -6.39
C GLU A 147 -6.55 -12.19 -6.64
N GLU A 148 -7.09 -12.80 -5.57
CA GLU A 148 -8.06 -13.89 -5.65
C GLU A 148 -9.38 -13.43 -6.31
N LEU A 149 -9.85 -12.24 -5.93
CA LEU A 149 -11.11 -11.68 -6.41
C LEU A 149 -10.91 -10.75 -7.62
N ASN A 150 -9.66 -10.57 -8.05
CA ASN A 150 -9.25 -9.75 -9.20
C ASN A 150 -9.82 -8.32 -9.19
N PHE A 151 -9.86 -7.69 -8.02
CA PHE A 151 -10.24 -6.28 -7.87
C PHE A 151 -9.19 -5.51 -7.10
N GLY A 152 -9.25 -4.20 -7.23
CA GLY A 152 -8.41 -3.31 -6.44
C GLY A 152 -8.55 -1.87 -6.85
N PHE A 153 -7.83 -1.02 -6.13
CA PHE A 153 -7.71 0.38 -6.44
C PHE A 153 -6.37 0.94 -5.96
N VAL A 154 -5.95 2.02 -6.61
CA VAL A 154 -4.80 2.83 -6.25
C VAL A 154 -5.26 4.26 -6.05
N LEU A 155 -4.89 4.84 -4.91
CA LEU A 155 -5.06 6.24 -4.59
C LEU A 155 -3.70 6.91 -4.82
N SER A 156 -3.62 7.88 -5.72
CA SER A 156 -2.39 8.62 -6.04
C SER A 156 -2.62 10.13 -5.94
N VAL A 157 -1.59 10.89 -5.51
CA VAL A 157 -1.59 12.36 -5.54
C VAL A 157 -0.65 12.83 -6.65
N ASP A 158 -1.09 13.75 -7.49
CA ASP A 158 -0.23 14.40 -8.48
C ASP A 158 0.37 15.73 -7.98
N GLU A 159 1.29 16.28 -8.76
CA GLU A 159 2.00 17.52 -8.46
C GLU A 159 1.10 18.78 -8.38
N TYR A 160 -0.14 18.69 -8.86
CA TYR A 160 -1.12 19.77 -8.87
C TYR A 160 -2.16 19.64 -7.76
N SER A 161 -1.90 18.77 -6.77
CA SER A 161 -2.85 18.48 -5.69
C SER A 161 -4.19 17.96 -6.24
N TYR A 162 -4.18 17.17 -7.30
CA TYR A 162 -5.29 16.30 -7.63
C TYR A 162 -5.05 14.90 -7.07
N VAL A 163 -6.13 14.28 -6.66
CA VAL A 163 -6.15 12.87 -6.30
C VAL A 163 -6.77 12.10 -7.46
N THR A 164 -6.11 11.01 -7.84
CA THR A 164 -6.66 10.03 -8.76
C THR A 164 -6.91 8.73 -8.03
N ILE A 165 -8.11 8.18 -8.19
CA ILE A 165 -8.43 6.81 -7.79
C ILE A 165 -8.58 5.96 -9.04
N GLU A 166 -7.63 5.08 -9.28
CA GLU A 166 -7.62 4.11 -10.37
C GLU A 166 -8.14 2.78 -9.84
N TYR A 167 -9.21 2.21 -10.41
CA TYR A 167 -9.87 1.03 -9.85
C TYR A 167 -10.36 0.03 -10.91
N TRP A 168 -10.46 -1.25 -10.54
CA TRP A 168 -10.82 -2.35 -11.43
C TRP A 168 -11.51 -3.51 -10.70
N GLY A 169 -12.19 -4.38 -11.45
CA GLY A 169 -12.82 -5.59 -10.89
C GLY A 169 -14.22 -5.34 -10.32
N ILE A 170 -14.97 -4.46 -10.97
CA ILE A 170 -16.38 -4.14 -10.71
C ILE A 170 -17.24 -4.84 -11.75
#